data_AF-A0A964TYQ2-F1
#
_entry.id   AF-A0A964TYQ2-F1
#
_cell.length_a   1.000
_cell.length_b   1.000
_cell.length_c   1.000
_cell.angle_alpha   90.00
_cell.angle_beta   90.00
_cell.angle_gamma   90.00
#
_symmetry.space_group_name_H-M   'P 1'
#
loop_
_entity.id
_entity.type
_entity.pdbx_description
1 polymer ?
#
loop_
_entity_poly.entity_id
_entity_poly.type
_entity_poly.pdbx_seq_one_letter_code
_entity_poly.pdbx_strand_id
1 'polypeptide(L)'
;MIDWSRVSELHEEVGDDALGEVLELFASEVDEGLARLAQATAPKAIAAEFHFLKGAALNLGLEDVARLCANGEENALAGHPTETERAAVAEQFPACCHELQTTWRSRLNVA
;
A
#
# COMPACT_ATOMS: atom_id res chain seq x y z
N MET A 1 -5.95 -2.75 -9.22
CA MET A 1 -7.05 -1.80 -9.49
C MET A 1 -7.24 -0.94 -8.25
N ILE A 2 -7.40 0.38 -8.41
CA ILE A 2 -7.64 1.30 -7.29
C ILE A 2 -9.15 1.41 -7.07
N ASP A 3 -9.60 1.14 -5.85
CA ASP A 3 -10.95 1.47 -5.42
C ASP A 3 -11.06 2.97 -5.13
N TRP A 4 -11.57 3.70 -6.12
CA TRP A 4 -11.74 5.14 -6.06
C TRP A 4 -12.85 5.59 -5.11
N SER A 5 -13.75 4.68 -4.70
CA SER A 5 -14.74 5.02 -3.67
C SER A 5 -14.07 5.26 -2.32
N ARG A 6 -13.10 4.41 -1.96
CA ARG A 6 -12.29 4.61 -0.74
C ARG A 6 -11.49 5.90 -0.76
N VAL A 7 -10.93 6.27 -1.91
CA VAL A 7 -10.20 7.54 -2.09
C VAL A 7 -11.15 8.74 -1.96
N SER A 8 -12.39 8.62 -2.46
CA SER A 8 -13.44 9.63 -2.30
C SER A 8 -13.85 9.81 -0.84
N GLU A 9 -14.01 8.72 -0.08
CA GLU A 9 -14.27 8.79 1.37
C GLU A 9 -13.14 9.51 2.10
N LEU A 10 -11.88 9.16 1.80
CA LEU A 10 -10.73 9.81 2.39
C LEU A 10 -10.71 11.32 2.04
N HIS A 11 -11.06 11.68 0.80
CA HIS A 11 -11.23 13.08 0.37
C HIS A 11 -12.29 13.82 1.20
N GLU A 12 -13.44 13.21 1.43
CA GLU A 12 -14.51 13.78 2.26
C GLU A 12 -14.08 13.95 3.73
N GLU A 13 -13.23 13.07 4.24
CA GLU A 13 -12.73 13.10 5.62
C GLU A 13 -11.67 14.18 5.84
N VAL A 14 -10.69 14.32 4.93
CA VAL A 14 -9.53 15.21 5.12
C VAL A 14 -9.66 16.55 4.38
N GLY A 15 -10.50 16.60 3.36
CA GLY A 15 -10.69 17.76 2.48
C GLY A 15 -9.68 17.83 1.33
N ASP A 16 -10.01 18.66 0.34
CA ASP A 16 -9.27 18.75 -0.92
C ASP A 16 -7.80 19.20 -0.75
N ASP A 17 -7.58 20.23 0.06
CA ASP A 17 -6.25 20.78 0.29
C ASP A 17 -5.31 19.78 0.98
N ALA A 18 -5.86 18.92 1.86
CA ALA A 18 -5.07 18.00 2.69
C ALA A 18 -4.86 16.63 2.04
N LEU A 19 -5.73 16.19 1.12
CA LEU A 19 -5.62 14.83 0.56
C LEU A 19 -4.29 14.61 -0.15
N GLY A 20 -3.80 15.62 -0.89
CA GLY A 20 -2.49 15.54 -1.55
C GLY A 20 -1.35 15.28 -0.58
N GLU A 21 -1.30 16.02 0.54
CA GLU A 21 -0.29 15.86 1.59
C GLU A 21 -0.40 14.50 2.29
N VAL A 22 -1.63 14.04 2.54
CA VAL A 22 -1.90 12.73 3.13
C VAL A 22 -1.40 11.60 2.22
N LEU A 23 -1.68 11.68 0.90
CA LEU A 23 -1.19 10.70 -0.07
C LEU A 23 0.34 10.73 -0.23
N GLU A 24 0.99 11.89 -0.05
CA GLU A 24 2.45 12.01 -0.01
C GLU A 24 3.03 11.33 1.24
N LEU A 25 2.44 11.58 2.42
CA LEU A 25 2.85 10.93 3.66
C LEU A 25 2.69 9.41 3.59
N PHE A 26 1.55 8.92 3.07
CA PHE A 26 1.33 7.49 2.88
C PHE A 26 2.37 6.85 1.96
N ALA A 27 2.74 7.50 0.85
CA ALA A 27 3.75 6.97 -0.05
C ALA A 27 5.12 6.86 0.65
N SER A 28 5.48 7.85 1.47
CA SER A 28 6.70 7.80 2.29
C SER A 28 6.66 6.64 3.30
N GLU A 29 5.54 6.43 3.99
CA GLU A 29 5.38 5.31 4.93
C GLU A 29 5.46 3.94 4.24
N VAL A 30 4.92 3.84 3.02
CA VAL A 30 5.01 2.65 2.19
C VAL A 30 6.46 2.37 1.80
N ASP A 31 7.22 3.37 1.36
CA ASP A 31 8.64 3.21 1.03
C ASP A 31 9.45 2.72 2.23
N GLU A 32 9.18 3.26 3.42
CA GLU A 32 9.79 2.76 4.66
C GLU A 32 9.39 1.32 4.98
N GLY A 33 8.12 0.97 4.81
CA GLY A 33 7.61 -0.40 4.99
C GLY A 33 8.24 -1.38 4.01
N LEU A 34 8.41 -0.99 2.75
CA LEU A 34 9.09 -1.79 1.73
C LEU A 34 10.57 -1.99 2.07
N ALA A 35 11.25 -0.95 2.56
CA ALA A 35 12.64 -1.04 3.00
C ALA A 35 12.80 -1.97 4.22
N ARG A 36 11.89 -1.91 5.19
CA ARG A 36 11.87 -2.84 6.33
C ARG A 36 11.58 -4.26 5.88
N LEU A 37 10.58 -4.46 5.01
CA LEU A 37 10.27 -5.77 4.44
C LEU A 37 11.51 -6.35 3.75
N ALA A 38 12.23 -5.53 2.96
CA ALA A 38 13.46 -5.90 2.24
C ALA A 38 14.58 -6.41 3.16
N GLN A 39 14.66 -5.90 4.40
CA GLN A 39 15.68 -6.28 5.39
C GLN A 39 15.22 -7.39 6.35
N ALA A 40 13.91 -7.66 6.45
CA ALA A 40 13.36 -8.67 7.33
C ALA A 40 13.79 -10.09 6.91
N THR A 41 14.30 -10.86 7.87
CA THR A 41 14.78 -12.24 7.67
C THR A 41 14.04 -13.28 8.50
N ALA A 42 13.54 -12.89 9.69
CA ALA A 42 12.76 -13.78 10.53
C ALA A 42 11.32 -13.89 10.02
N PRO A 43 10.70 -15.09 9.96
CA PRO A 43 9.33 -15.27 9.48
C PRO A 43 8.30 -14.33 10.14
N LYS A 44 8.40 -14.15 11.46
CA LYS A 44 7.51 -13.22 12.19
C LYS A 44 7.72 -11.75 11.80
N ALA A 45 8.95 -11.35 11.51
CA ALA A 45 9.25 -9.97 11.08
C ALA A 45 8.73 -9.74 9.66
N ILE A 46 8.94 -10.70 8.75
CA ILE A 46 8.42 -10.64 7.38
C ILE A 46 6.89 -10.54 7.40
N ALA A 47 6.22 -11.38 8.20
CA ALA A 47 4.77 -11.34 8.36
C ALA A 47 4.29 -9.98 8.90
N ALA A 48 4.99 -9.39 9.87
CA ALA A 48 4.63 -8.09 10.44
C ALA A 48 4.74 -6.96 9.40
N GLU A 49 5.79 -6.95 8.57
CA GLU A 49 5.93 -5.92 7.53
C GLU A 49 4.89 -6.10 6.41
N PHE A 50 4.58 -7.34 6.00
CA PHE A 50 3.46 -7.59 5.09
C PHE A 50 2.11 -7.16 5.68
N HIS A 51 1.88 -7.41 6.98
CA HIS A 51 0.66 -6.97 7.66
C HIS A 51 0.52 -5.44 7.65
N PHE A 52 1.61 -4.72 7.93
CA PHE A 52 1.65 -3.26 7.87
C PHE A 52 1.30 -2.76 6.47
N LEU A 53 1.99 -3.27 5.44
CA LEU A 53 1.77 -2.88 4.04
C LEU A 53 0.36 -3.24 3.56
N LYS A 54 -0.21 -4.36 4.01
CA LYS A 54 -1.61 -4.73 3.76
C LYS A 54 -2.57 -3.66 4.30
N GLY A 55 -2.36 -3.20 5.53
CA GLY A 55 -3.17 -2.14 6.13
C GLY A 55 -3.10 -0.84 5.34
N ALA A 56 -1.89 -0.42 4.95
CA ALA A 56 -1.69 0.76 4.12
C ALA A 56 -2.41 0.62 2.75
N ALA A 57 -2.29 -0.53 2.09
CA ALA A 57 -2.94 -0.80 0.82
C ALA A 57 -4.48 -0.72 0.93
N LEU A 58 -5.08 -1.30 1.98
CA LEU A 58 -6.52 -1.25 2.21
C LEU A 58 -7.02 0.18 2.48
N ASN A 59 -6.26 0.97 3.24
CA ASN A 59 -6.62 2.37 3.50
C ASN A 59 -6.67 3.22 2.22
N LEU A 60 -5.88 2.87 1.21
CA LEU A 60 -5.80 3.54 -0.09
C LEU A 60 -6.65 2.89 -1.19
N GLY A 61 -7.43 1.85 -0.87
CA GLY A 61 -8.24 1.12 -1.87
C GLY A 61 -7.43 0.27 -2.85
N LEU A 62 -6.19 -0.10 -2.51
CA LEU A 62 -5.29 -0.90 -3.36
C LEU A 62 -5.51 -2.41 -3.16
N GLU A 63 -6.69 -2.91 -3.54
CA GLU A 63 -7.13 -4.28 -3.24
C GLU A 63 -6.15 -5.38 -3.71
N ASP A 64 -5.59 -5.22 -4.92
CA ASP A 64 -4.65 -6.21 -5.47
C ASP A 64 -3.33 -6.24 -4.67
N VAL A 65 -2.84 -5.07 -4.24
CA VAL A 65 -1.64 -4.95 -3.39
C VAL A 65 -1.93 -5.52 -2.00
N ALA A 66 -3.11 -5.24 -1.45
CA ALA A 66 -3.53 -5.80 -0.17
C ALA A 66 -3.59 -7.33 -0.21
N ARG A 67 -4.07 -7.92 -1.31
CA ARG A 67 -4.07 -9.37 -1.51
C ARG A 67 -2.66 -9.95 -1.59
N LEU A 68 -1.74 -9.29 -2.31
CA LEU A 68 -0.34 -9.71 -2.36
C LEU A 68 0.31 -9.69 -0.98
N CYS A 69 0.05 -8.64 -0.20
CA CYS A 69 0.55 -8.53 1.16
C CYS A 69 -0.05 -9.60 2.08
N ALA A 70 -1.35 -9.91 1.95
CA ALA A 70 -2.00 -10.97 2.72
C ALA A 70 -1.39 -12.35 2.43
N ASN A 71 -1.13 -12.67 1.16
CA ASN A 71 -0.45 -13.92 0.79
C ASN A 71 0.97 -13.99 1.37
N GLY A 72 1.72 -12.88 1.31
CA GLY A 72 3.06 -12.80 1.88
C GLY A 72 3.07 -12.98 3.40
N GLU A 73 2.10 -12.39 4.10
CA GLU A 73 1.89 -12.55 5.54
C GLU A 73 1.61 -14.01 5.91
N GLU A 74 0.68 -14.67 5.21
CA GLU A 74 0.34 -16.07 5.43
C GLU A 74 1.52 -17.01 5.15
N ASN A 75 2.19 -16.85 4.01
CA ASN A 75 3.36 -17.63 3.65
C ASN A 75 4.50 -17.49 4.67
N ALA A 76 4.76 -16.26 5.13
CA ALA A 76 5.76 -16.02 6.16
C ALA A 76 5.40 -16.75 7.46
N LEU A 77 4.15 -16.68 7.93
CA LEU A 77 3.71 -17.38 9.14
C LEU A 77 3.76 -18.91 9.00
N ALA A 78 3.54 -19.44 7.79
CA ALA A 78 3.67 -20.85 7.48
C ALA A 78 5.13 -21.31 7.30
N GLY A 79 6.11 -20.39 7.28
CA GLY A 79 7.51 -20.70 7.01
C GLY A 79 7.80 -21.01 5.55
N HIS A 80 6.92 -20.59 4.64
CA HIS A 80 7.11 -20.71 3.20
C HIS A 80 7.95 -19.55 2.64
N PRO A 81 8.57 -19.72 1.45
CA PRO A 81 9.23 -18.65 0.72
C PRO A 81 8.25 -17.50 0.42
N THR A 82 8.75 -16.26 0.37
CA THR A 82 7.94 -15.04 0.12
C THR A 82 8.53 -14.14 -0.96
N GLU A 83 9.55 -14.61 -1.67
CA GLU A 83 10.33 -13.83 -2.64
C GLU A 83 9.44 -13.31 -3.78
N THR A 84 8.45 -14.09 -4.20
CA THR A 84 7.50 -13.68 -5.23
C THR A 84 6.62 -12.53 -4.75
N GLU A 85 6.05 -12.61 -3.54
CA GLU A 85 5.24 -11.54 -2.97
C GLU A 85 6.08 -10.29 -2.69
N ARG A 86 7.30 -10.44 -2.18
CA ARG A 86 8.22 -9.32 -1.94
C ARG A 86 8.56 -8.58 -3.23
N ALA A 87 8.87 -9.32 -4.30
CA ALA A 87 9.16 -8.71 -5.60
C ALA A 87 7.92 -8.00 -6.16
N ALA A 88 6.76 -8.66 -6.12
CA ALA A 88 5.52 -8.08 -6.65
C ALA A 88 5.09 -6.82 -5.88
N VAL A 89 5.17 -6.82 -4.55
CA VAL A 89 4.79 -5.67 -3.71
C VAL A 89 5.78 -4.51 -3.86
N ALA A 90 7.09 -4.80 -3.99
CA ALA A 90 8.10 -3.77 -4.23
C ALA A 90 7.95 -3.07 -5.60
N GLU A 91 7.34 -3.72 -6.58
CA GLU A 91 7.05 -3.14 -7.89
C GLU A 91 5.69 -2.42 -7.92
N GLN A 92 4.63 -3.11 -7.47
CA GLN A 92 3.26 -2.64 -7.67
C GLN A 92 2.86 -1.51 -6.72
N PHE A 93 3.32 -1.55 -5.47
CA PHE A 93 2.89 -0.56 -4.47
C PHE A 93 3.37 0.85 -4.84
N PRO A 94 4.66 1.09 -5.14
CA PRO A 94 5.12 2.42 -5.55
C PRO A 94 4.44 2.92 -6.82
N ALA A 95 4.17 2.02 -7.79
CA ALA A 95 3.46 2.37 -9.02
C ALA A 95 2.01 2.84 -8.73
N CYS A 96 1.29 2.15 -7.85
CA CYS A 96 -0.04 2.55 -7.43
C CYS A 96 -0.03 3.87 -6.64
N CYS A 97 0.93 4.08 -5.75
CA CYS A 97 1.09 5.35 -5.03
C CYS A 97 1.32 6.52 -6.00
N HIS A 98 2.18 6.31 -7.01
CA HIS A 98 2.41 7.32 -8.04
C HIS A 98 1.15 7.62 -8.87
N GLU A 99 0.40 6.59 -9.28
CA GLU A 99 -0.88 6.78 -9.99
C GLU A 99 -1.88 7.55 -9.12
N LEU A 100 -2.02 7.20 -7.83
CA LEU A 100 -2.88 7.91 -6.89
C LEU A 100 -2.52 9.39 -6.82
N GLN A 101 -1.27 9.71 -6.50
CA GLN A 101 -0.79 11.08 -6.32
C GLN A 101 -0.96 11.95 -7.58
N THR A 102 -0.83 11.35 -8.76
CA THR A 102 -0.91 12.08 -10.04
C THR A 102 -2.32 12.20 -10.60
N THR A 103 -3.23 11.28 -10.25
CA THR A 103 -4.54 11.19 -10.92
C THR A 103 -5.73 11.45 -10.01
N TRP A 104 -5.57 11.51 -8.68
CA TRP A 104 -6.72 11.60 -7.77
C TRP A 104 -7.65 12.80 -8.03
N ARG A 105 -7.11 13.99 -8.34
CA ARG A 105 -7.94 15.18 -8.63
C ARG A 105 -8.85 14.97 -9.84
N SER A 106 -8.28 14.46 -10.94
CA SER A 106 -9.05 14.23 -12.17
C SER A 106 -10.04 13.08 -12.01
N ARG A 107 -9.72 12.06 -11.21
CA ARG A 107 -10.57 10.90 -10.93
C ARG A 107 -11.74 11.24 -10.01
N LEU A 108 -11.53 12.10 -9.02
CA LEU A 108 -12.56 12.60 -8.13
C LEU A 108 -13.33 13.80 -8.71
N ASN A 109 -12.96 14.25 -9.92
CA ASN A 109 -13.57 15.40 -10.60
C ASN A 109 -13.52 16.69 -9.75
N VAL A 110 -12.45 16.85 -8.97
CA VAL A 110 -12.13 18.04 -8.18
C VAL A 110 -11.22 18.93 -9.02
N ALA A 111 -11.57 20.22 -9.12
CA ALA A 111 -10.98 21.20 -10.04
C ALA A 111 -9.70 21.84 -9.47
#